data_AF-A0A0K9NJ82-F1
#
_entry.id   AF-A0A0K9NJ82-F1
#
_cell.length_a   1.000
_cell.length_b   1.000
_cell.length_c   1.000
_cell.angle_alpha   90.00
_cell.angle_beta   90.00
_cell.angle_gamma   90.00
#
_symmetry.space_group_name_H-M   'P 1'
#
loop_
_entity.id
_entity.type
_entity.pdbx_description
1 polymer ?
#
loop_
_entity_poly.entity_id
_entity_poly.type
_entity_poly.pdbx_seq_one_letter_code
_entity_poly.pdbx_strand_id
1 'polypeptide(L)' 'MSEVGGTGMRPWNQNCTGRPRHGSLPGTQFRHGDTMHGPKPRSHASKLQKKVRRLGLKSEL' A
#
# COMPACT_ATOMS: atom_id res chain seq x y z
N MET A 1 3.19 -7.23 -4.69
CA MET A 1 3.29 -8.65 -4.28
C MET A 1 4.69 -9.05 -3.85
N SER A 2 5.75 -8.40 -4.33
CA SER A 2 7.15 -8.82 -4.06
C SER A 2 7.64 -8.62 -2.62
N GLU A 3 6.89 -7.91 -1.77
CA GLU A 3 7.23 -7.76 -0.34
C GLU A 3 6.80 -8.98 0.49
N VAL A 4 5.73 -9.67 0.09
CA VAL A 4 5.25 -10.89 0.76
C VAL A 4 5.95 -12.12 0.17
N GLY A 5 6.58 -12.90 1.03
CA GLY A 5 7.22 -14.15 0.64
C GLY A 5 6.21 -15.17 0.11
N GLY A 6 6.44 -15.67 -1.10
CA GLY A 6 5.61 -16.71 -1.72
C GLY A 6 6.03 -17.02 -3.15
N THR A 7 5.59 -18.17 -3.67
CA THR A 7 5.86 -18.55 -5.06
C THR A 7 4.90 -17.82 -5.99
N GLY A 8 5.41 -17.25 -7.08
CA GLY A 8 4.60 -16.71 -8.19
C GLY A 8 3.90 -17.77 -9.04
N MET A 9 3.93 -19.03 -8.60
CA MET A 9 3.30 -20.14 -9.30
C MET A 9 1.78 -20.04 -9.15
N ARG A 10 1.10 -20.39 -10.24
CA ARG A 10 -0.35 -20.40 -10.28
C ARG A 10 -0.88 -21.48 -9.34
N PRO A 11 -1.91 -21.18 -8.54
CA PRO A 11 -2.44 -22.16 -7.62
C PRO A 11 -3.25 -23.26 -8.31
N TRP A 12 -3.77 -22.99 -9.52
CA TRP A 12 -4.43 -23.98 -10.38
C TRP A 12 -4.43 -23.56 -11.85
N ASN A 13 -4.81 -24.49 -12.71
CA ASN A 13 -4.89 -24.31 -14.16
C ASN A 13 -5.89 -23.22 -14.57
N GLN A 14 -5.65 -22.59 -15.73
CA GLN A 14 -6.41 -21.41 -16.18
C GLN A 14 -7.91 -21.63 -16.34
N ASN A 15 -8.28 -22.83 -16.78
CA ASN A 15 -9.63 -23.23 -17.14
C ASN A 15 -9.91 -24.63 -16.57
N CYS A 16 -11.18 -25.06 -16.63
CA CYS A 16 -11.62 -26.42 -16.30
C CYS A 16 -11.35 -26.87 -14.85
N THR A 17 -11.25 -25.92 -13.92
CA THR A 17 -11.01 -26.20 -12.49
C THR A 17 -12.21 -25.85 -11.61
N GLY A 18 -13.26 -25.24 -12.17
CA GLY A 18 -14.45 -24.76 -11.43
C GLY A 18 -14.15 -23.60 -10.46
N ARG A 19 -12.88 -23.18 -10.35
CA ARG A 19 -12.40 -22.14 -9.46
C ARG A 19 -12.20 -20.82 -10.22
N PRO A 20 -12.25 -19.65 -9.54
CA PRO A 20 -11.95 -18.36 -10.15
C PRO A 20 -10.54 -18.31 -10.76
N ARG A 21 -10.25 -17.34 -11.64
CA ARG A 21 -8.92 -17.24 -12.27
C ARG A 21 -7.92 -16.55 -11.35
N HIS A 22 -6.76 -17.17 -11.12
CA HIS A 22 -5.67 -16.57 -10.36
C HIS A 22 -4.31 -16.76 -11.03
N GLY A 23 -3.46 -15.75 -10.88
CA GLY A 23 -2.10 -15.72 -11.40
C GLY A 23 -1.04 -16.15 -10.39
N SER A 24 -1.24 -15.86 -9.10
CA SER A 24 -0.26 -16.14 -8.05
C SER A 24 -0.96 -16.34 -6.70
N LEU A 25 -0.28 -17.07 -5.81
CA LEU A 25 -0.76 -17.37 -4.46
C LEU A 25 -0.76 -16.18 -3.48
N PRO A 26 0.25 -15.27 -3.44
CA PRO A 26 0.26 -14.16 -2.48
C PRO A 26 -0.69 -12.99 -2.86
N GLY A 27 -1.82 -13.31 -3.52
CA GLY A 27 -2.89 -12.37 -3.89
C GLY A 27 -3.48 -11.68 -2.67
N THR A 28 -3.78 -10.39 -2.76
CA THR A 28 -4.33 -9.62 -1.64
C THR A 28 -5.73 -10.09 -1.22
N GLN A 29 -6.42 -10.81 -2.10
CA GLN A 29 -7.70 -11.47 -1.83
C GLN A 29 -7.54 -12.75 -1.01
N PHE A 30 -6.33 -13.29 -0.91
CA PHE A 30 -6.04 -14.51 -0.15
C PHE A 30 -5.53 -14.19 1.25
N ARG A 31 -5.70 -15.15 2.17
CA ARG A 31 -5.14 -15.04 3.53
C ARG A 31 -3.62 -15.02 3.46
N HIS A 32 -3.00 -14.17 4.27
CA HIS A 32 -1.55 -13.93 4.28
C HIS A 32 -0.99 -13.42 2.93
N GLY A 33 -1.86 -12.93 2.04
CA GLY A 33 -1.45 -12.24 0.83
C GLY A 33 -1.01 -10.80 1.08
N ASP A 34 -0.68 -10.10 0.00
CA ASP A 34 -0.18 -8.73 0.07
C ASP A 34 -1.24 -7.73 0.57
N THR A 35 -0.80 -6.58 1.10
CA THR A 35 -1.70 -5.50 1.55
C THR A 35 -1.86 -4.46 0.42
N MET A 36 -3.06 -4.34 -0.17
CA MET A 36 -3.30 -3.45 -1.32
C MET A 36 -2.96 -1.98 -1.07
N HIS A 37 -3.45 -1.42 0.05
CA HIS A 37 -3.28 -0.01 0.41
C HIS A 37 -2.72 0.12 1.83
N GLY A 38 -1.63 -0.61 2.10
CA GLY A 38 -0.93 -0.52 3.37
C GLY A 38 -0.24 0.83 3.55
N PRO A 39 -0.06 1.30 4.80
CA PRO A 39 0.71 2.50 5.07
C PRO A 39 2.17 2.28 4.67
N LYS A 40 2.73 3.23 3.94
CA LYS A 40 4.17 3.28 3.63
C LYS A 40 4.83 4.38 4.45
N PRO A 41 6.05 4.17 4.98
CA PRO A 41 6.78 5.23 5.66
C PRO A 41 6.90 6.46 4.74
N ARG A 42 6.28 7.57 5.14
CA ARG A 42 6.32 8.84 4.40
C ARG A 42 6.39 10.03 5.36
N SER A 43 7.01 11.11 4.92
CA SER A 43 6.95 12.37 5.64
C SER A 43 5.64 13.10 5.32
N HIS A 44 5.04 13.69 6.36
CA HIS A 44 3.87 14.57 6.26
C HIS A 44 4.24 16.05 6.39
N ALA A 45 5.54 16.37 6.27
CA ALA A 45 6.03 17.73 6.46
C ALA A 45 5.54 18.65 5.33
N SER A 46 4.80 19.69 5.70
CA SER A 46 4.40 20.75 4.77
C SER A 46 5.28 21.99 4.98
N LYS A 47 5.86 22.51 3.88
CA LYS A 47 6.70 23.70 3.94
C LYS A 47 5.84 24.97 3.95
N LEU A 48 5.95 25.75 5.02
CA LEU A 48 5.35 27.08 5.12
C LEU A 48 6.39 28.18 4.86
N GLN A 49 5.95 29.28 4.23
CA GLN A 49 6.81 30.45 4.03
C GLN A 49 7.18 31.08 5.37
N LYS A 50 8.43 31.57 5.49
CA LYS A 50 8.94 32.18 6.74
C LYS A 50 8.08 33.36 7.22
N LYS A 51 7.53 34.17 6.30
CA LYS A 51 6.67 35.31 6.62
C LYS A 51 5.36 34.87 7.28
N VAL A 52 4.69 33.86 6.73
CA VAL A 52 3.44 33.30 7.27
C VAL A 52 3.66 32.67 8.65
N ARG A 53 4.75 31.93 8.84
CA ARG A 53 5.11 31.37 10.15
C ARG A 53 5.31 32.45 11.21
N ARG A 54 6.00 33.53 10.86
CA ARG A 54 6.22 34.68 11.77
C ARG A 54 4.94 35.45 12.07
N LEU A 55 4.01 35.54 11.11
CA LEU A 55 2.70 36.15 11.34
C LEU A 55 1.89 35.30 12.32
N GLY A 56 1.78 33.98 12.12
CA GLY A 56 1.04 33.11 13.03
C GLY A 56 1.50 33.21 14.49
N LEU A 57 2.82 33.21 14.73
CA LEU A 57 3.38 33.37 16.08
C LEU A 57 3.08 34.73 16.74
N LYS A 58 2.90 35.79 15.94
CA LYS A 58 2.55 37.12 16.45
C LYS A 58 1.06 37.32 16.68
N SER A 59 0.22 36.55 15.98
CA SER A 59 -1.23 36.62 16.10
C SER A 59 -1.77 35.86 17.31
N GLU A 60 -1.01 34.90 17.82
CA GLU A 60 -1.36 34.09 19.01
C GLU A 60 -0.95 34.77 20.33
N LEU A 61 -0.02 35.73 20.29
CA LEU A 61 0.45 36.53 21.43
C LEU A 61 -0.44 37.75 21.63
#